data_AF-A0A945XTT7-F1
#
_entry.id   AF-A0A945XTT7-F1
#
_cell.length_a   1.000
_cell.length_b   1.000
_cell.length_c   1.000
_cell.angle_alpha   90.00
_cell.angle_beta   90.00
_cell.angle_gamma   90.00
#
_symmetry.space_group_name_H-M   'P 1'
#
loop_
_entity.id
_entity.type
_entity.pdbx_description
1 polymer ?
#
loop_
_entity_poly.entity_id
_entity_poly.type
_entity_poly.pdbx_seq_one_letter_code
_entity_poly.pdbx_strand_id
1 'polypeptide(L)'
;RWVLAGTDYVYPRTTNKILEAYLKAKGVSDSDIMINYTPFGHSDWQGIVSDIAKFGGIGKQTAVVSTINGDANIPFYKELGNRGISAEDIPVVAFSVGEEELSGLDTKPLVGHLAAWNYFQSVESEENAAFIEQWKAFIKDNKRVTNDPMEATFIGFNMWAKAVEKAGTTDVDKVESAMIGVTSPNLTGGTAVMNKNHHLSKPVLIGEIQSDGQFEVVWETDGVVPGDAWSDFLPGSMDIVADWVPPIKCGNFNVKTAKCSGQNF
;
A
#
# COMPACT_ATOMS: atom_id res chain seq x y z
N ARG A 1 15.67 -10.15 10.45
CA ARG A 1 16.20 -8.77 10.40
C ARG A 1 15.43 -8.01 9.35
N TRP A 2 15.35 -6.70 9.47
CA TRP A 2 14.52 -5.88 8.59
C TRP A 2 15.29 -4.69 8.08
N VAL A 3 15.28 -4.50 6.76
CA VAL A 3 15.72 -3.26 6.12
C VAL A 3 14.48 -2.48 5.74
N LEU A 4 14.36 -1.24 6.22
CA LEU A 4 13.32 -0.30 5.83
C LEU A 4 13.94 0.72 4.87
N ALA A 5 13.75 0.50 3.57
CA ALA A 5 14.34 1.33 2.51
C ALA A 5 13.25 2.21 1.89
N GLY A 6 13.45 3.53 1.83
CA GLY A 6 12.41 4.44 1.34
C GLY A 6 12.91 5.67 0.61
N THR A 7 12.03 6.31 -0.15
CA THR A 7 12.30 7.63 -0.74
C THR A 7 12.07 8.72 0.31
N ASP A 8 12.91 9.75 0.34
CA ASP A 8 12.93 10.76 1.40
C ASP A 8 11.80 11.79 1.27
N TYR A 9 10.58 11.39 1.62
CA TYR A 9 9.42 12.28 1.80
C TYR A 9 8.46 11.75 2.88
N VAL A 10 7.33 12.44 3.09
CA VAL A 10 6.43 12.21 4.23
C VAL A 10 5.90 10.78 4.33
N TYR A 11 5.55 10.14 3.20
CA TYR A 11 4.96 8.80 3.23
C TYR A 11 5.97 7.74 3.73
N PRO A 12 7.16 7.54 3.12
CA PRO A 12 8.10 6.53 3.58
C PRO A 12 8.62 6.81 4.98
N ARG A 13 8.83 8.09 5.35
CA ARG A 13 9.22 8.45 6.72
C ARG A 13 8.16 8.06 7.75
N THR A 14 6.88 8.27 7.44
CA THR A 14 5.78 7.92 8.35
C THR A 14 5.60 6.41 8.42
N THR A 15 5.56 5.74 7.27
CA THR A 15 5.42 4.28 7.18
C THR A 15 6.57 3.57 7.89
N ASN A 16 7.82 3.94 7.63
CA ASN A 16 8.98 3.30 8.27
C ASN A 16 9.05 3.57 9.77
N LYS A 17 8.57 4.74 10.24
CA LYS A 17 8.45 5.02 11.68
C LYS A 17 7.42 4.09 12.34
N ILE A 18 6.28 3.85 11.68
CA ILE A 18 5.26 2.90 12.15
C ILE A 18 5.83 1.47 12.16
N LEU A 19 6.48 1.07 11.07
CA LEU A 19 7.08 -0.26 10.94
C LEU A 19 8.18 -0.51 11.97
N GLU A 20 9.06 0.46 12.20
CA GLU A 20 10.09 0.36 13.23
C GLU A 20 9.46 0.13 14.62
N ALA A 21 8.45 0.92 14.98
CA ALA A 21 7.74 0.76 16.25
C ALA A 21 7.02 -0.61 16.34
N TYR A 22 6.36 -1.03 15.27
CA TYR A 22 5.71 -2.34 15.15
C TYR A 22 6.72 -3.48 15.36
N LEU A 23 7.85 -3.46 14.67
CA LEU A 23 8.89 -4.49 14.75
C LEU A 23 9.48 -4.58 16.17
N LYS A 24 9.75 -3.43 16.80
CA LYS A 24 10.22 -3.40 18.20
C LYS A 24 9.18 -3.96 19.16
N ALA A 25 7.90 -3.64 18.97
CA ALA A 25 6.81 -4.21 19.76
C ALA A 25 6.68 -5.74 19.57
N LYS A 26 7.12 -6.27 18.43
CA LYS A 26 7.23 -7.72 18.16
C LYS A 26 8.54 -8.35 18.65
N GLY A 27 9.40 -7.61 19.35
CA GLY A 27 10.64 -8.11 19.94
C GLY A 27 11.86 -8.08 19.02
N VAL A 28 11.78 -7.40 17.87
CA VAL A 28 12.97 -7.17 17.01
C VAL A 28 13.85 -6.12 17.69
N SER A 29 15.14 -6.43 17.87
CA SER A 29 16.08 -5.48 18.46
C SER A 29 16.48 -4.37 17.48
N ASP A 30 16.89 -3.21 18.02
CA ASP A 30 17.40 -2.10 17.22
C ASP A 30 18.53 -2.52 16.27
N SER A 31 19.43 -3.41 16.73
CA SER A 31 20.53 -3.94 15.93
C SER A 31 20.11 -4.82 14.76
N ASP A 32 18.86 -5.29 14.75
CA ASP A 32 18.27 -6.15 13.72
C ASP A 32 17.30 -5.35 12.81
N ILE A 33 17.32 -4.01 12.88
CA ILE A 33 16.62 -3.07 12.00
C ILE A 33 17.65 -2.11 11.35
N MET A 34 17.61 -1.99 10.02
CA MET A 34 18.36 -1.01 9.24
C MET A 34 17.38 -0.09 8.53
N ILE A 35 17.59 1.23 8.55
CA ILE A 35 16.69 2.20 7.91
C ILE A 35 17.51 3.12 7.01
N ASN A 36 17.15 3.18 5.73
CA ASN A 36 17.83 4.01 4.74
C ASN A 36 16.83 4.85 3.95
N TYR A 37 17.20 6.09 3.65
CA TYR A 37 16.41 6.99 2.80
C TYR A 37 17.25 7.55 1.66
N THR A 38 16.64 7.66 0.48
CA THR A 38 17.27 8.26 -0.71
C THR A 38 16.38 9.36 -1.28
N PRO A 39 16.92 10.40 -1.93
CA PRO A 39 16.09 11.38 -2.64
C PRO A 39 15.35 10.72 -3.82
N PHE A 40 14.36 11.43 -4.39
CA PHE A 40 13.76 11.06 -5.67
C PHE A 40 14.81 10.99 -6.78
N GLY A 41 14.62 10.11 -7.77
CA GLY A 41 15.56 9.94 -8.88
C GLY A 41 16.92 9.33 -8.50
N HIS A 42 17.08 8.83 -7.27
CA HIS A 42 18.33 8.22 -6.84
C HIS A 42 18.66 6.95 -7.64
N SER A 43 19.90 6.87 -8.13
CA SER A 43 20.34 5.81 -9.06
C SER A 43 21.63 5.09 -8.65
N ASP A 44 22.39 5.61 -7.68
CA ASP A 44 23.66 5.03 -7.19
C ASP A 44 23.42 4.12 -5.98
N TRP A 45 22.93 2.90 -6.25
CA TRP A 45 22.51 1.94 -5.22
C TRP A 45 23.64 1.02 -4.71
N GLN A 46 24.83 1.08 -5.31
CA GLN A 46 25.93 0.15 -5.04
C GLN A 46 26.30 0.11 -3.55
N GLY A 47 26.40 1.28 -2.92
CA GLY A 47 26.70 1.39 -1.49
C GLY A 47 25.61 0.79 -0.62
N ILE A 48 24.35 1.21 -0.85
CA ILE A 48 23.19 0.78 -0.08
C ILE A 48 22.97 -0.72 -0.20
N VAL A 49 23.03 -1.27 -1.42
CA VAL A 49 22.86 -2.72 -1.64
C VAL A 49 24.02 -3.51 -1.04
N SER A 50 25.26 -3.00 -1.08
CA SER A 50 26.39 -3.61 -0.37
C SER A 50 26.15 -3.69 1.12
N ASP A 51 25.55 -2.66 1.72
CA ASP A 51 25.23 -2.64 3.15
C ASP A 51 24.05 -3.56 3.49
N ILE A 52 23.03 -3.65 2.63
CA ILE A 52 21.94 -4.64 2.74
C ILE A 52 22.51 -6.06 2.70
N ALA A 53 23.40 -6.35 1.75
CA ALA A 53 24.05 -7.65 1.61
C ALA A 53 24.85 -8.03 2.86
N LYS A 54 25.65 -7.09 3.40
CA LYS A 54 26.40 -7.31 4.65
C LYS A 54 25.47 -7.52 5.83
N PHE A 55 24.37 -6.78 5.91
CA PHE A 55 23.39 -6.89 6.99
C PHE A 55 22.66 -8.23 6.98
N GLY A 56 22.32 -8.74 5.79
CA GLY A 56 21.70 -10.03 5.58
C GLY A 56 22.65 -11.23 5.68
N GLY A 57 23.90 -11.07 5.24
CA GLY A 57 24.88 -12.15 5.14
C GLY A 57 25.43 -12.71 6.46
N ILE A 58 24.97 -12.26 7.62
CA ILE A 58 25.48 -12.69 8.95
C ILE A 58 24.67 -13.88 9.50
N GLY A 59 24.17 -14.76 8.62
CA GLY A 59 23.46 -15.98 9.01
C GLY A 59 22.09 -15.76 9.69
N LYS A 60 21.48 -14.58 9.54
CA LYS A 60 20.13 -14.28 10.01
C LYS A 60 19.22 -13.97 8.83
N GLN A 61 18.04 -14.57 8.81
CA GLN A 61 16.99 -14.25 7.83
C GLN A 61 16.73 -12.74 7.82
N THR A 62 16.72 -12.16 6.62
CA THR A 62 16.62 -10.72 6.41
C THR A 62 15.67 -10.44 5.27
N ALA A 63 14.78 -9.47 5.45
CA ALA A 63 13.89 -9.00 4.40
C ALA A 63 13.98 -7.47 4.29
N VAL A 64 13.74 -6.96 3.08
CA VAL A 64 13.60 -5.53 2.82
C VAL A 64 12.11 -5.19 2.74
N VAL A 65 11.65 -4.22 3.52
CA VAL A 65 10.38 -3.54 3.27
C VAL A 65 10.70 -2.27 2.49
N SER A 66 10.25 -2.22 1.24
CA SER A 66 10.51 -1.11 0.33
C SER A 66 9.33 -0.15 0.31
N THR A 67 9.60 1.08 0.73
CA THR A 67 8.79 2.28 0.52
C THR A 67 9.48 3.23 -0.48
N ILE A 68 10.29 2.67 -1.37
CA ILE A 68 10.94 3.41 -2.48
C ILE A 68 9.87 3.71 -3.54
N ASN A 69 9.75 4.96 -3.93
CA ASN A 69 8.74 5.44 -4.87
C ASN A 69 9.35 5.89 -6.18
N GLY A 70 8.58 5.74 -7.25
CA GLY A 70 8.92 6.22 -8.59
C GLY A 70 10.09 5.49 -9.23
N ASP A 71 10.83 6.23 -10.04
CA ASP A 71 11.93 5.76 -10.88
C ASP A 71 13.12 5.16 -10.10
N ALA A 72 13.25 5.50 -8.82
CA ALA A 72 14.30 4.98 -7.94
C ALA A 72 14.21 3.45 -7.69
N ASN A 73 13.04 2.84 -7.91
CA ASN A 73 12.89 1.37 -7.80
C ASN A 73 13.74 0.63 -8.84
N ILE A 74 13.83 1.14 -10.06
CA ILE A 74 14.48 0.46 -11.18
C ILE A 74 15.97 0.20 -10.89
N PRO A 75 16.78 1.22 -10.59
CA PRO A 75 18.19 1.00 -10.32
C PRO A 75 18.41 0.23 -9.00
N PHE A 76 17.48 0.28 -8.03
CA PHE A 76 17.54 -0.54 -6.82
C PHE A 76 17.47 -2.04 -7.12
N TYR A 77 16.40 -2.48 -7.81
CA TYR A 77 16.24 -3.89 -8.18
C TYR A 77 17.34 -4.37 -9.14
N LYS A 78 17.73 -3.52 -10.09
CA LYS A 78 18.85 -3.82 -10.98
C LYS A 78 20.14 -4.08 -10.19
N GLU A 79 20.42 -3.29 -9.17
CA GLU A 79 21.63 -3.46 -8.37
C GLU A 79 21.55 -4.68 -7.46
N LEU A 80 20.38 -5.03 -6.90
CA LEU A 80 20.18 -6.32 -6.22
C LEU A 80 20.56 -7.50 -7.14
N GLY A 81 20.06 -7.48 -8.38
CA GLY A 81 20.40 -8.48 -9.40
C GLY A 81 21.89 -8.49 -9.76
N ASN A 82 22.52 -7.33 -9.95
CA ASN A 82 23.97 -7.22 -10.21
C ASN A 82 24.82 -7.82 -9.08
N ARG A 83 24.32 -7.75 -7.84
CA ARG A 83 24.98 -8.29 -6.65
C ARG A 83 24.64 -9.75 -6.39
N GLY A 84 23.81 -10.36 -7.25
CA GLY A 84 23.37 -11.74 -7.13
C GLY A 84 22.47 -12.00 -5.92
N ILE A 85 21.78 -10.97 -5.42
CA ILE A 85 20.86 -11.08 -4.29
C ILE A 85 19.49 -11.45 -4.86
N SER A 86 19.09 -12.70 -4.67
CA SER A 86 17.78 -13.19 -5.10
C SER A 86 16.70 -12.90 -4.06
N ALA A 87 15.43 -13.00 -4.47
CA ALA A 87 14.30 -12.94 -3.55
C ALA A 87 14.28 -14.11 -2.54
N GLU A 88 14.90 -15.25 -2.87
CA GLU A 88 15.05 -16.39 -1.97
C GLU A 88 16.05 -16.08 -0.83
N ASP A 89 17.09 -15.29 -1.13
CA ASP A 89 18.11 -14.91 -0.15
C ASP A 89 17.66 -13.74 0.73
N ILE A 90 17.21 -12.65 0.10
CA ILE A 90 16.74 -11.43 0.76
C ILE A 90 15.49 -10.95 0.01
N PRO A 91 14.29 -11.40 0.40
CA PRO A 91 13.05 -10.94 -0.23
C PRO A 91 12.88 -9.44 -0.01
N VAL A 92 12.32 -8.79 -1.03
CA VAL A 92 11.90 -7.39 -0.98
C VAL A 92 10.39 -7.40 -1.03
N VAL A 93 9.74 -6.72 -0.10
CA VAL A 93 8.29 -6.51 -0.09
C VAL A 93 8.04 -5.04 -0.36
N ALA A 94 7.52 -4.71 -1.53
CA ALA A 94 7.25 -3.34 -1.95
C ALA A 94 5.83 -2.89 -1.58
N PHE A 95 5.70 -1.67 -1.05
CA PHE A 95 4.42 -1.00 -0.76
C PHE A 95 4.13 0.15 -1.75
N SER A 96 4.85 0.18 -2.87
CA SER A 96 4.86 1.32 -3.80
C SER A 96 5.23 0.94 -5.24
N VAL A 97 5.20 -0.36 -5.58
CA VAL A 97 5.39 -0.88 -6.94
C VAL A 97 4.17 -1.69 -7.34
N GLY A 98 3.49 -1.31 -8.42
CA GLY A 98 2.40 -2.05 -9.05
C GLY A 98 2.69 -2.36 -10.52
N GLU A 99 1.70 -2.92 -11.21
CA GLU A 99 1.82 -3.41 -12.59
C GLU A 99 2.18 -2.28 -13.57
N GLU A 100 1.66 -1.07 -13.33
CA GLU A 100 1.99 0.11 -14.14
C GLU A 100 3.47 0.45 -14.08
N GLU A 101 4.07 0.45 -12.88
CA GLU A 101 5.51 0.67 -12.72
C GLU A 101 6.31 -0.46 -13.37
N LEU A 102 5.87 -1.72 -13.20
CA LEU A 102 6.56 -2.89 -13.77
C LEU A 102 6.51 -2.95 -15.31
N SER A 103 5.46 -2.40 -15.93
CA SER A 103 5.27 -2.42 -17.39
C SER A 103 6.41 -1.74 -18.17
N GLY A 104 7.15 -0.85 -17.52
CA GLY A 104 8.31 -0.17 -18.09
C GLY A 104 9.67 -0.84 -17.83
N LEU A 105 9.71 -1.96 -17.11
CA LEU A 105 10.96 -2.54 -16.56
C LEU A 105 11.33 -3.88 -17.20
N ASP A 106 12.62 -4.22 -17.16
CA ASP A 106 13.03 -5.62 -17.25
C ASP A 106 12.73 -6.27 -15.90
N THR A 107 11.66 -7.07 -15.85
CA THR A 107 11.13 -7.71 -14.64
C THR A 107 11.90 -8.96 -14.23
N LYS A 108 12.80 -9.50 -15.09
CA LYS A 108 13.54 -10.73 -14.79
C LYS A 108 14.33 -10.68 -13.46
N PRO A 109 15.03 -9.58 -13.11
CA PRO A 109 15.70 -9.46 -11.82
C PRO A 109 14.75 -9.27 -10.64
N LEU A 110 13.46 -8.98 -10.90
CA LEU A 110 12.44 -8.73 -9.88
C LEU A 110 11.61 -9.98 -9.54
N VAL A 111 11.71 -11.04 -10.34
CA VAL A 111 10.93 -12.28 -10.14
C VAL A 111 11.14 -12.83 -8.73
N GLY A 112 10.04 -13.19 -8.07
CA GLY A 112 10.06 -13.72 -6.70
C GLY A 112 10.02 -12.65 -5.60
N HIS A 113 10.35 -11.39 -5.91
CA HIS A 113 10.12 -10.30 -4.96
C HIS A 113 8.61 -10.05 -4.81
N LEU A 114 8.22 -9.47 -3.67
CA LEU A 114 6.83 -9.36 -3.28
C LEU A 114 6.34 -7.92 -3.35
N ALA A 115 5.03 -7.74 -3.51
CA ALA A 115 4.35 -6.48 -3.25
C ALA A 115 3.16 -6.73 -2.32
N ALA A 116 2.81 -5.72 -1.52
CA ALA A 116 1.62 -5.74 -0.68
C ALA A 116 0.65 -4.65 -1.13
N TRP A 117 -0.54 -5.05 -1.55
CA TRP A 117 -1.59 -4.17 -2.07
C TRP A 117 -2.97 -4.68 -1.67
N ASN A 118 -4.02 -3.95 -1.99
CA ASN A 118 -5.39 -4.41 -1.78
C ASN A 118 -6.03 -4.97 -3.06
N TYR A 119 -5.34 -4.90 -4.19
CA TYR A 119 -5.75 -5.39 -5.50
C TYR A 119 -4.53 -5.66 -6.38
N PHE A 120 -4.63 -6.70 -7.20
CA PHE A 120 -3.75 -6.95 -8.34
C PHE A 120 -4.61 -7.23 -9.57
N GLN A 121 -4.16 -6.81 -10.75
CA GLN A 121 -4.87 -7.06 -12.01
C GLN A 121 -5.12 -8.56 -12.24
N SER A 122 -4.23 -9.41 -11.77
CA SER A 122 -4.29 -10.87 -11.92
C SER A 122 -5.37 -11.55 -11.07
N VAL A 123 -6.04 -10.85 -10.15
CA VAL A 123 -7.06 -11.45 -9.29
C VAL A 123 -8.23 -11.98 -10.12
N GLU A 124 -8.62 -13.22 -9.87
CA GLU A 124 -9.72 -13.85 -10.59
C GLU A 124 -11.08 -13.46 -9.97
N SER A 125 -11.86 -12.62 -10.66
CA SER A 125 -13.28 -12.39 -10.36
C SER A 125 -14.02 -11.88 -11.60
N GLU A 126 -15.34 -12.08 -11.64
CA GLU A 126 -16.18 -11.60 -12.75
C GLU A 126 -16.14 -10.07 -12.86
N GLU A 127 -16.18 -9.36 -11.73
CA GLU A 127 -16.10 -7.90 -11.69
C GLU A 127 -14.76 -7.39 -12.20
N ASN A 128 -13.65 -8.06 -11.85
CA ASN A 128 -12.33 -7.68 -12.34
C ASN A 128 -12.20 -7.88 -13.85
N ALA A 129 -12.63 -9.05 -14.35
CA ALA A 129 -12.60 -9.33 -15.78
C ALA A 129 -13.38 -8.27 -16.58
N ALA A 130 -14.59 -7.92 -16.11
CA ALA A 130 -15.41 -6.89 -16.73
C ALA A 130 -14.77 -5.49 -16.64
N PHE A 131 -14.10 -5.16 -15.54
CA PHE A 131 -13.37 -3.90 -15.39
C PHE A 131 -12.18 -3.82 -16.36
N ILE A 132 -11.36 -4.88 -16.44
CA ILE A 132 -10.20 -4.94 -17.33
C ILE A 132 -10.63 -4.81 -18.80
N GLU A 133 -11.71 -5.48 -19.21
CA GLU A 133 -12.26 -5.34 -20.57
C GLU A 133 -12.68 -3.89 -20.87
N GLN A 134 -13.42 -3.27 -19.95
CA GLN A 134 -13.84 -1.86 -20.09
C GLN A 134 -12.65 -0.90 -20.15
N TRP A 135 -11.65 -1.10 -19.29
CA TRP A 135 -10.43 -0.32 -19.27
C TRP A 135 -9.67 -0.43 -20.59
N LYS A 136 -9.43 -1.65 -21.09
CA LYS A 136 -8.74 -1.89 -22.36
C LYS A 136 -9.49 -1.32 -23.55
N ALA A 137 -10.82 -1.40 -23.55
CA ALA A 137 -11.66 -0.78 -24.58
C ALA A 137 -11.57 0.76 -24.55
N PHE A 138 -11.57 1.37 -23.36
CA PHE A 138 -11.47 2.82 -23.19
C PHE A 138 -10.09 3.35 -23.62
N ILE A 139 -9.01 2.73 -23.14
CA ILE A 139 -7.63 3.16 -23.41
C ILE A 139 -7.16 2.78 -24.82
N LYS A 140 -7.85 1.83 -25.47
CA LYS A 140 -7.57 1.33 -26.83
C LYS A 140 -6.20 0.68 -26.96
N ASP A 141 -5.74 0.01 -25.92
CA ASP A 141 -4.49 -0.74 -25.91
C ASP A 141 -4.59 -1.96 -25.00
N ASN A 142 -4.53 -3.15 -25.59
CA ASN A 142 -4.63 -4.42 -24.89
C ASN A 142 -3.40 -4.74 -24.02
N LYS A 143 -2.29 -4.02 -24.19
CA LYS A 143 -1.08 -4.14 -23.38
C LYS A 143 -1.12 -3.29 -22.12
N ARG A 144 -2.05 -2.33 -22.03
CA ARG A 144 -2.19 -1.51 -20.81
C ARG A 144 -2.69 -2.39 -19.68
N VAL A 145 -2.08 -2.17 -18.52
CA VAL A 145 -2.42 -2.82 -17.27
C VAL A 145 -3.32 -1.91 -16.44
N THR A 146 -3.80 -2.42 -15.33
CA THR A 146 -4.39 -1.64 -14.24
C THR A 146 -3.68 -2.03 -12.94
N ASN A 147 -3.89 -1.27 -11.86
CA ASN A 147 -3.22 -1.45 -10.57
C ASN A 147 -4.14 -1.00 -9.41
N ASP A 148 -3.69 -1.20 -8.17
CA ASP A 148 -4.49 -0.89 -6.97
C ASP A 148 -4.96 0.58 -6.87
N PRO A 149 -4.15 1.62 -7.17
CA PRO A 149 -4.64 2.99 -7.18
C PRO A 149 -5.78 3.26 -8.18
N MET A 150 -5.76 2.60 -9.34
CA MET A 150 -6.84 2.69 -10.33
C MET A 150 -8.12 2.01 -9.83
N GLU A 151 -8.01 0.82 -9.23
CA GLU A 151 -9.14 0.14 -8.59
C GLU A 151 -9.74 1.00 -7.47
N ALA A 152 -8.90 1.59 -6.63
CA ALA A 152 -9.36 2.40 -5.49
C ALA A 152 -10.12 3.63 -5.98
N THR A 153 -9.66 4.22 -7.09
CA THR A 153 -10.35 5.33 -7.76
C THR A 153 -11.69 4.89 -8.34
N PHE A 154 -11.74 3.74 -9.03
CA PHE A 154 -12.97 3.19 -9.59
C PHE A 154 -14.03 2.95 -8.51
N ILE A 155 -13.64 2.32 -7.40
CA ILE A 155 -14.51 2.09 -6.24
C ILE A 155 -14.96 3.41 -5.63
N GLY A 156 -14.03 4.33 -5.37
CA GLY A 156 -14.33 5.62 -4.76
C GLY A 156 -15.36 6.42 -5.56
N PHE A 157 -15.24 6.46 -6.88
CA PHE A 157 -16.21 7.13 -7.75
C PHE A 157 -17.57 6.43 -7.74
N ASN A 158 -17.61 5.09 -7.77
CA ASN A 158 -18.87 4.35 -7.69
C ASN A 158 -19.59 4.59 -6.36
N MET A 159 -18.84 4.64 -5.25
CA MET A 159 -19.41 4.97 -3.94
C MET A 159 -19.90 6.42 -3.89
N TRP A 160 -19.14 7.37 -4.45
CA TRP A 160 -19.54 8.76 -4.52
C TRP A 160 -20.84 8.96 -5.30
N ALA A 161 -20.98 8.32 -6.47
CA ALA A 161 -22.20 8.38 -7.26
C ALA A 161 -23.42 7.85 -6.48
N LYS A 162 -23.28 6.69 -5.81
CA LYS A 162 -24.32 6.15 -4.92
C LYS A 162 -24.65 7.09 -3.76
N ALA A 163 -23.66 7.76 -3.19
CA ALA A 163 -23.86 8.73 -2.11
C ALA A 163 -24.61 9.98 -2.58
N VAL A 164 -24.31 10.49 -3.79
CA VAL A 164 -25.03 11.59 -4.43
C VAL A 164 -26.49 11.22 -4.68
N GLU A 165 -26.75 10.03 -5.22
CA GLU A 165 -28.12 9.52 -5.43
C GLU A 165 -28.89 9.39 -4.11
N LYS A 166 -28.25 8.82 -3.08
CA LYS A 166 -28.81 8.69 -1.73
C LYS A 166 -29.09 10.04 -1.07
N ALA A 167 -28.23 11.03 -1.27
CA ALA A 167 -28.39 12.39 -0.72
C ALA A 167 -29.39 13.24 -1.53
N GLY A 168 -29.66 12.88 -2.78
CA GLY A 168 -30.47 13.67 -3.71
C GLY A 168 -29.84 15.02 -4.09
N THR A 169 -28.52 15.16 -3.93
CA THR A 169 -27.78 16.42 -4.12
C THR A 169 -26.29 16.17 -4.27
N THR A 170 -25.57 17.13 -4.83
CA THR A 170 -24.10 17.15 -4.91
C THR A 170 -23.46 18.06 -3.85
N ASP A 171 -24.24 18.53 -2.87
CA ASP A 171 -23.75 19.29 -1.72
C ASP A 171 -22.77 18.44 -0.88
N VAL A 172 -21.57 18.96 -0.63
CA VAL A 172 -20.44 18.20 -0.09
C VAL A 172 -20.77 17.56 1.26
N ASP A 173 -21.24 18.36 2.23
CA ASP A 173 -21.51 17.88 3.59
C ASP A 173 -22.60 16.79 3.63
N LYS A 174 -23.61 16.93 2.76
CA LYS A 174 -24.69 15.93 2.63
C LYS A 174 -24.20 14.66 1.97
N VAL A 175 -23.37 14.77 0.92
CA VAL A 175 -22.78 13.60 0.24
C VAL A 175 -21.80 12.88 1.16
N GLU A 176 -20.93 13.61 1.86
CA GLU A 176 -20.00 13.07 2.85
C GLU A 176 -20.74 12.26 3.92
N SER A 177 -21.79 12.83 4.51
CA SER A 177 -22.64 12.14 5.49
C SER A 177 -23.34 10.91 4.90
N ALA A 178 -23.78 10.99 3.63
CA ALA A 178 -24.45 9.89 2.94
C ALA A 178 -23.49 8.75 2.55
N MET A 179 -22.20 9.06 2.38
CA MET A 179 -21.15 8.13 1.96
C MET A 179 -20.87 7.04 2.99
N ILE A 180 -21.00 7.35 4.29
CA ILE A 180 -20.76 6.38 5.36
C ILE A 180 -21.69 5.16 5.19
N GLY A 181 -21.09 3.97 5.16
CA GLY A 181 -21.78 2.70 4.95
C GLY A 181 -22.13 2.37 3.50
N VAL A 182 -21.78 3.23 2.52
CA VAL A 182 -21.91 2.90 1.10
C VAL A 182 -20.96 1.74 0.75
N THR A 183 -21.45 0.81 -0.06
CA THR A 183 -20.72 -0.38 -0.49
C THR A 183 -20.51 -0.40 -2.00
N SER A 184 -19.46 -1.08 -2.45
CA SER A 184 -19.16 -1.34 -3.86
C SER A 184 -18.41 -2.66 -3.99
N PRO A 185 -18.58 -3.44 -5.09
CA PRO A 185 -17.66 -4.54 -5.38
C PRO A 185 -16.21 -4.04 -5.40
N ASN A 186 -15.28 -4.82 -4.84
CA ASN A 186 -13.87 -4.45 -4.66
C ASN A 186 -12.91 -5.08 -5.67
N LEU A 187 -13.44 -5.48 -6.84
CA LEU A 187 -12.74 -6.16 -7.94
C LEU A 187 -11.87 -7.37 -7.54
N THR A 188 -12.05 -7.90 -6.33
CA THR A 188 -11.35 -9.06 -5.79
C THR A 188 -12.34 -10.14 -5.36
N GLY A 189 -13.57 -10.10 -5.89
CA GLY A 189 -14.66 -11.00 -5.53
C GLY A 189 -15.38 -10.67 -4.21
N GLY A 190 -15.02 -9.56 -3.56
CA GLY A 190 -15.60 -9.10 -2.31
C GLY A 190 -16.35 -7.77 -2.42
N THR A 191 -16.63 -7.17 -1.27
CA THR A 191 -17.32 -5.88 -1.16
C THR A 191 -16.49 -4.91 -0.33
N ALA A 192 -16.14 -3.78 -0.93
CA ALA A 192 -15.59 -2.63 -0.22
C ALA A 192 -16.70 -1.88 0.52
N VAL A 193 -16.36 -1.36 1.71
CA VAL A 193 -17.27 -0.62 2.58
C VAL A 193 -16.64 0.70 2.98
N MET A 194 -17.36 1.81 2.79
CA MET A 194 -16.97 3.09 3.38
C MET A 194 -17.24 3.09 4.89
N ASN A 195 -16.17 3.12 5.68
CA ASN A 195 -16.27 3.15 7.13
C ASN A 195 -16.53 4.57 7.66
N LYS A 196 -16.91 4.65 8.93
CA LYS A 196 -17.16 5.92 9.65
C LYS A 196 -15.96 6.87 9.70
N ASN A 197 -14.74 6.35 9.50
CA ASN A 197 -13.50 7.12 9.44
C ASN A 197 -13.13 7.56 8.01
N HIS A 198 -14.05 7.38 7.06
CA HIS A 198 -13.84 7.63 5.62
C HIS A 198 -12.71 6.81 4.98
N HIS A 199 -12.30 5.71 5.61
CA HIS A 199 -11.43 4.71 4.99
C HIS A 199 -12.26 3.54 4.48
N LEU A 200 -11.72 2.82 3.48
CA LEU A 200 -12.35 1.63 2.95
C LEU A 200 -11.96 0.40 3.76
N SER A 201 -12.91 -0.54 3.89
CA SER A 201 -12.58 -1.93 4.19
C SER A 201 -12.25 -2.66 2.88
N LYS A 202 -11.03 -3.19 2.73
CA LYS A 202 -10.56 -3.96 1.55
C LYS A 202 -9.71 -5.15 2.00
N PRO A 203 -9.57 -6.23 1.21
CA PRO A 203 -8.62 -7.29 1.52
C PRO A 203 -7.19 -6.77 1.45
N VAL A 204 -6.24 -7.48 2.06
CA VAL A 204 -4.80 -7.27 1.86
C VAL A 204 -4.26 -8.49 1.13
N LEU A 205 -3.54 -8.24 0.04
CA LEU A 205 -2.94 -9.24 -0.83
C LEU A 205 -1.42 -9.11 -0.78
N ILE A 206 -0.73 -10.24 -0.75
CA ILE A 206 0.70 -10.32 -1.04
C ILE A 206 0.85 -11.00 -2.41
N GLY A 207 1.45 -10.26 -3.34
CA GLY A 207 1.69 -10.72 -4.70
C GLY A 207 3.17 -10.96 -4.94
N GLU A 208 3.51 -12.06 -5.60
CA GLU A 208 4.86 -12.37 -6.08
C GLU A 208 5.02 -11.88 -7.52
N ILE A 209 6.05 -11.08 -7.78
CA ILE A 209 6.35 -10.53 -9.10
C ILE A 209 6.68 -11.66 -10.07
N GLN A 210 5.98 -11.68 -11.20
CA GLN A 210 6.16 -12.61 -12.29
C GLN A 210 6.99 -12.02 -13.42
N SER A 211 7.53 -12.90 -14.27
CA SER A 211 8.43 -12.50 -15.37
C SER A 211 7.76 -11.64 -16.47
N ASP A 212 6.44 -11.57 -16.50
CA ASP A 212 5.66 -10.72 -17.41
C ASP A 212 5.25 -9.37 -16.78
N GLY A 213 5.67 -9.10 -15.54
CA GLY A 213 5.32 -7.89 -14.80
C GLY A 213 3.93 -7.91 -14.17
N GLN A 214 3.27 -9.07 -14.13
CA GLN A 214 2.10 -9.30 -13.28
C GLN A 214 2.51 -9.80 -11.90
N PHE A 215 1.52 -9.96 -11.02
CA PHE A 215 1.68 -10.54 -9.70
C PHE A 215 0.91 -11.86 -9.61
N GLU A 216 1.52 -12.89 -9.03
CA GLU A 216 0.78 -14.07 -8.55
C GLU A 216 0.40 -13.83 -7.10
N VAL A 217 -0.89 -13.95 -6.75
CA VAL A 217 -1.32 -13.79 -5.36
C VAL A 217 -0.88 -15.02 -4.56
N VAL A 218 0.07 -14.84 -3.64
CA VAL A 218 0.63 -15.93 -2.82
C VAL A 218 0.04 -15.96 -1.40
N TRP A 219 -0.60 -14.87 -0.99
CA TRP A 219 -1.34 -14.80 0.27
C TRP A 219 -2.40 -13.71 0.20
N GLU A 220 -3.53 -13.94 0.85
CA GLU A 220 -4.58 -12.95 1.06
C GLU A 220 -5.23 -13.10 2.43
N THR A 221 -5.86 -12.03 2.90
CA THR A 221 -6.72 -12.06 4.09
C THR A 221 -8.03 -12.80 3.81
N ASP A 222 -8.52 -13.60 4.77
CA ASP A 222 -9.81 -14.34 4.68
C ASP A 222 -11.05 -13.46 4.35
N GLY A 223 -10.92 -12.14 4.50
CA GLY A 223 -11.95 -11.17 4.17
C GLY A 223 -11.38 -9.76 4.12
N VAL A 224 -12.24 -8.75 4.26
CA VAL A 224 -11.79 -7.36 4.27
C VAL A 224 -11.19 -6.96 5.62
N VAL A 225 -10.14 -6.15 5.57
CA VAL A 225 -9.55 -5.48 6.73
C VAL A 225 -10.16 -4.07 6.82
N PRO A 226 -10.76 -3.68 7.96
CA PRO A 226 -11.20 -2.30 8.16
C PRO A 226 -10.01 -1.34 8.09
N GLY A 227 -10.06 -0.37 7.17
CA GLY A 227 -9.04 0.67 7.11
C GLY A 227 -9.01 1.49 8.39
N ASP A 228 -7.82 1.71 8.92
CA ASP A 228 -7.57 2.55 10.09
C ASP A 228 -6.64 3.70 9.73
N ALA A 229 -6.99 4.90 10.21
CA ALA A 229 -6.27 6.13 9.90
C ALA A 229 -5.05 6.34 10.81
N TRP A 230 -5.08 5.75 12.02
CA TRP A 230 -4.09 6.03 13.06
C TRP A 230 -3.39 4.75 13.50
N SER A 231 -2.09 4.86 13.75
CA SER A 231 -1.31 3.71 14.18
C SER A 231 -1.40 3.49 15.70
N ASP A 232 -1.69 2.26 16.11
CA ASP A 232 -1.61 1.81 17.51
C ASP A 232 -0.18 1.74 18.06
N PHE A 233 0.84 1.81 17.20
CA PHE A 233 2.25 1.61 17.59
C PHE A 233 2.98 2.91 17.91
N LEU A 234 2.44 4.06 17.53
CA LEU A 234 3.10 5.34 17.77
C LEU A 234 2.48 6.06 18.97
N PRO A 235 3.29 6.56 19.93
CA PRO A 235 2.77 7.30 21.08
C PRO A 235 1.90 8.52 20.72
N GLY A 236 2.13 9.12 19.55
CA GLY A 236 1.37 10.28 19.07
C GLY A 236 0.01 9.95 18.44
N SER A 237 -0.24 8.68 18.07
CA SER A 237 -1.48 8.28 17.38
C SER A 237 -2.21 7.11 18.03
N MET A 238 -1.59 6.37 18.95
CA MET A 238 -2.19 5.18 19.57
C MET A 238 -3.46 5.46 20.39
N ASP A 239 -3.67 6.72 20.78
CA ASP A 239 -4.86 7.17 21.50
C ASP A 239 -5.81 7.97 20.60
N ILE A 240 -5.58 7.99 19.28
CA ILE A 240 -6.32 8.78 18.32
C ILE A 240 -7.19 7.87 17.47
N VAL A 241 -8.44 8.27 17.27
CA VAL A 241 -9.36 7.63 16.33
C VAL A 241 -9.93 8.67 15.37
N ALA A 242 -10.31 8.20 14.18
CA ALA A 242 -11.11 8.95 13.24
C ALA A 242 -12.55 8.41 13.26
N ASP A 243 -13.54 9.29 13.42
CA ASP A 243 -14.96 8.94 13.35
C ASP A 243 -15.77 10.18 12.98
N TRP A 244 -16.36 10.19 11.78
CA TRP A 244 -17.13 11.29 11.25
C TRP A 244 -18.61 11.25 11.65
N VAL A 245 -19.02 10.31 12.50
CA VAL A 245 -20.39 10.19 13.02
C VAL A 245 -20.51 10.90 14.38
N PRO A 246 -21.60 11.65 14.66
CA PRO A 246 -21.89 12.17 15.99
C PRO A 246 -21.95 11.07 17.06
N PRO A 247 -21.44 11.31 18.28
CA PRO A 247 -21.00 12.60 18.81
C PRO A 247 -19.53 12.97 18.52
N ILE A 248 -18.74 12.11 17.87
CA ILE A 248 -17.30 12.35 17.68
C ILE A 248 -17.06 13.38 16.56
N LYS A 249 -17.60 13.11 15.36
CA LYS A 249 -17.47 13.94 14.14
C LYS A 249 -16.08 14.59 13.99
N CYS A 250 -15.04 13.77 14.00
CA CYS A 250 -13.65 14.20 14.08
C CYS A 250 -12.69 13.17 13.50
N GLY A 251 -11.78 13.60 12.62
CA GLY A 251 -10.72 12.74 12.08
C GLY A 251 -9.52 12.51 13.03
N ASN A 252 -9.37 13.31 14.09
CA ASN A 252 -8.25 13.22 15.04
C ASN A 252 -8.76 13.38 16.48
N PHE A 253 -9.58 12.43 16.91
CA PHE A 253 -10.21 12.42 18.23
C PHE A 253 -9.35 11.62 19.21
N ASN A 254 -8.89 12.26 20.26
CA ASN A 254 -8.12 11.59 21.30
C ASN A 254 -9.05 10.94 22.33
N VAL A 255 -9.05 9.61 22.39
CA VAL A 255 -9.98 8.83 23.24
C VAL A 255 -9.70 8.98 24.73
N LYS A 256 -8.48 9.38 25.13
CA LYS A 256 -8.14 9.61 26.55
C LYS A 256 -8.57 10.97 27.06
N THR A 257 -8.47 12.00 26.21
CA THR A 257 -8.79 13.39 26.60
C THR A 257 -10.18 13.84 26.16
N ALA A 258 -10.85 13.04 25.32
CA ALA A 258 -12.12 13.36 24.67
C ALA A 258 -12.07 14.68 23.87
N LYS A 259 -10.92 14.98 23.27
CA LYS A 259 -10.70 16.21 22.49
C LYS A 259 -10.41 15.88 21.03
N CYS A 260 -11.05 16.64 20.16
CA CYS A 260 -10.71 16.67 18.74
C CYS A 260 -9.59 17.70 18.50
N SER A 261 -8.63 17.38 17.63
CA SER A 261 -7.55 18.30 17.26
C SER A 261 -7.49 18.52 15.73
N GLY A 262 -6.81 19.60 15.31
CA GLY A 262 -6.57 19.87 13.88
C GLY A 262 -7.83 20.11 13.04
N GLN A 263 -8.92 20.64 13.61
CA GLN A 263 -10.19 20.88 12.88
C GLN A 263 -10.26 22.23 12.16
N ASN A 264 -9.27 23.10 12.35
CA ASN A 264 -9.24 24.40 11.68
C ASN A 264 -8.34 24.29 10.45
N PHE A 265 -8.96 24.04 9.29
CA PHE A 265 -8.36 24.24 7.97
C PHE A 265 -9.25 25.17 7.17
#